data_AF-A0A5N7CQ91-F1
#
_entry.id   AF-A0A5N7CQ91-F1
#
_cell.length_a   1.000
_cell.length_b   1.000
_cell.length_c   1.000
_cell.angle_alpha   90.00
_cell.angle_beta   90.00
_cell.angle_gamma   90.00
#
_symmetry.space_group_name_H-M   'P 1'
#
loop_
_entity.id
_entity.type
_entity.pdbx_description
1 polymer ?
#
loop_
_entity_poly.entity_id
_entity_poly.type
_entity_poly.pdbx_seq_one_letter_code
_entity_poly.pdbx_strand_id
1 'polypeptide(L)'
;MQEPTYDSSRPMPALSIVYAYKLVNCPGKTIVGLRVEFPPNGSTPPHRHGGASVSAYLISGTLLNKMNDDPMKVIEAGGTWYEAPGCHHRISDNASETEPATLMAVMVLDSEIYDRDGMAALLQIDEEYR
;
A
#
# COMPACT_ATOMS: atom_id res chain seq x y z
N MET A 1 2.79 1.77 -22.03
CA MET A 1 3.33 0.58 -21.34
C MET A 1 2.17 -0.36 -21.13
N GLN A 2 2.33 -1.67 -21.37
CA GLN A 2 1.25 -2.62 -21.11
C GLN A 2 1.09 -2.79 -19.59
N GLU A 3 -0.14 -2.77 -19.09
CA GLU A 3 -0.40 -3.00 -17.67
C GLU A 3 -0.16 -4.48 -17.35
N PRO A 4 0.63 -4.82 -16.30
CA PRO A 4 0.78 -6.19 -15.86
C PRO A 4 -0.53 -6.72 -15.28
N THR A 5 -0.80 -8.01 -15.51
CA THR A 5 -1.81 -8.75 -14.74
C THR A 5 -1.16 -9.22 -13.44
N TYR A 6 -1.89 -9.19 -12.34
CA TYR A 6 -1.42 -9.77 -11.09
C TYR A 6 -1.11 -11.27 -11.26
N ASP A 7 0.04 -11.69 -10.74
CA ASP A 7 0.54 -13.06 -10.77
C ASP A 7 0.86 -13.48 -9.33
N SER A 8 0.09 -14.43 -8.80
CA SER A 8 0.21 -14.90 -7.42
C SER A 8 1.50 -15.70 -7.15
N SER A 9 2.27 -16.06 -8.17
CA SER A 9 3.58 -16.67 -8.00
C SER A 9 4.68 -15.66 -7.63
N ARG A 10 4.42 -14.36 -7.84
CA ARG A 10 5.35 -13.28 -7.48
C ARG A 10 5.42 -13.10 -5.97
N PRO A 11 6.60 -12.78 -5.43
CA PRO A 11 6.78 -12.67 -3.99
C PRO A 11 6.04 -11.46 -3.41
N MET A 12 5.38 -11.66 -2.27
CA MET A 12 4.74 -10.57 -1.51
C MET A 12 5.79 -9.69 -0.83
N PRO A 13 5.52 -8.38 -0.67
CA PRO A 13 6.37 -7.52 0.14
C PRO A 13 6.31 -7.87 1.62
N ALA A 14 7.42 -7.65 2.33
CA ALA A 14 7.42 -7.69 3.78
C ALA A 14 6.78 -6.41 4.35
N LEU A 15 5.92 -6.58 5.37
CA LEU A 15 5.20 -5.48 6.01
C LEU A 15 5.66 -5.32 7.46
N SER A 16 5.95 -4.09 7.87
CA SER A 16 6.34 -3.78 9.25
C SER A 16 5.62 -2.51 9.73
N ILE A 17 4.87 -2.62 10.84
CA ILE A 17 4.36 -1.42 11.52
C ILE A 17 5.55 -0.70 12.14
N VAL A 18 5.77 0.54 11.72
CA VAL A 18 6.79 1.43 12.29
C VAL A 18 6.23 2.19 13.48
N TYR A 19 4.97 2.65 13.38
CA TYR A 19 4.26 3.30 14.47
C TYR A 19 2.75 3.17 14.32
N ALA A 20 2.03 3.29 15.43
CA ALA A 20 0.58 3.46 15.46
C ALA A 20 0.22 4.39 16.63
N TYR A 21 -0.41 5.53 16.33
CA TYR A 21 -0.77 6.53 17.34
C TYR A 21 -2.21 7.00 17.18
N LYS A 22 -2.94 7.13 18.30
CA LYS A 22 -4.22 7.83 18.32
C LYS A 22 -3.97 9.33 18.15
N LEU A 23 -4.68 9.97 17.21
CA LEU A 23 -4.53 11.39 16.92
C LEU A 23 -5.42 12.20 17.85
N VAL A 24 -4.83 12.85 18.86
CA VAL A 24 -5.58 13.61 19.87
C VAL A 24 -6.33 14.81 19.26
N ASN A 25 -5.75 15.46 18.25
CA ASN A 25 -6.36 16.56 17.52
C ASN A 25 -7.30 16.11 16.38
N CYS A 26 -7.44 14.80 16.14
CA CYS A 26 -8.38 14.21 15.21
C CYS A 26 -9.13 13.05 15.91
N PRO A 27 -10.06 13.36 16.83
CA PRO A 27 -10.68 12.35 17.68
C PRO A 27 -11.32 11.20 16.89
N GLY A 28 -11.10 9.98 17.36
CA GLY A 28 -11.58 8.76 16.70
C GLY A 28 -10.72 8.29 15.52
N LYS A 29 -9.59 8.96 15.22
CA LYS A 29 -8.64 8.52 14.19
C LYS A 29 -7.33 8.02 14.79
N THR A 30 -6.78 6.98 14.14
CA THR A 30 -5.43 6.46 14.37
C THR A 30 -4.59 6.72 13.14
N ILE A 31 -3.34 7.15 13.33
CA ILE A 31 -2.31 7.16 12.29
C ILE A 31 -1.45 5.90 12.42
N VAL A 32 -1.20 5.23 11.31
CA VAL A 32 -0.32 4.05 11.24
C VAL A 32 0.74 4.29 10.18
N GLY A 33 2.01 4.08 10.54
CA GLY A 33 3.12 4.07 9.59
C GLY A 33 3.51 2.64 9.29
N LEU A 34 3.51 2.27 8.01
CA LEU A 34 3.85 0.95 7.52
C LEU A 34 5.07 1.04 6.60
N ARG A 35 6.14 0.35 6.96
CA ARG A 35 7.25 0.08 6.04
C ARG A 35 6.88 -1.12 5.19
N VAL A 36 6.95 -0.96 3.87
CA VAL A 36 6.66 -2.01 2.90
C VAL A 36 7.90 -2.23 2.05
N GLU A 37 8.41 -3.46 2.07
CA GLU A 37 9.65 -3.85 1.41
C GLU A 37 9.36 -4.88 0.33
N PHE A 38 9.40 -4.45 -0.92
CA PHE A 38 9.26 -5.32 -2.07
C PHE A 38 10.60 -6.00 -2.37
N PRO A 39 10.65 -7.34 -2.40
CA PRO A 39 11.76 -8.03 -3.02
C PRO A 39 11.78 -7.74 -4.54
N PRO A 40 12.87 -8.10 -5.25
CA PRO A 40 12.89 -8.08 -6.70
C PRO A 40 11.69 -8.85 -7.28
N ASN A 41 11.06 -8.27 -8.31
CA ASN A 41 9.83 -8.74 -8.93
C ASN A 41 8.61 -8.89 -7.99
N GLY A 42 8.66 -8.34 -6.77
CA GLY A 42 7.57 -8.43 -5.82
C GLY A 42 6.30 -7.69 -6.25
N SER A 43 5.15 -8.15 -5.80
CA SER A 43 3.84 -7.56 -6.11
C SER A 43 2.86 -7.78 -4.97
N THR A 44 1.83 -6.95 -4.88
CA THR A 44 0.65 -7.22 -4.04
C THR A 44 -0.58 -7.42 -4.93
N PRO A 45 -1.53 -8.30 -4.56
CA PRO A 45 -2.80 -8.41 -5.26
C PRO A 45 -3.58 -7.08 -5.19
N PRO A 46 -4.52 -6.85 -6.12
CA PRO A 46 -5.48 -5.77 -6.01
C PRO A 46 -6.19 -5.74 -4.65
N HIS A 47 -6.23 -4.56 -4.03
CA HIS A 47 -6.70 -4.44 -2.65
C HIS A 47 -7.21 -3.04 -2.31
N ARG A 48 -7.80 -2.92 -1.12
CA ARG A 48 -8.23 -1.66 -0.50
C ARG A 48 -7.69 -1.54 0.92
N HIS A 49 -7.79 -0.34 1.49
CA HIS A 49 -7.25 -0.03 2.83
C HIS A 49 -8.32 0.31 3.86
N GLY A 50 -9.43 -0.44 3.94
CA GLY A 50 -10.38 -0.34 5.06
C GLY A 50 -10.99 1.04 5.32
N GLY A 51 -11.10 1.88 4.28
CA GLY A 51 -11.55 3.28 4.39
C GLY A 51 -10.48 4.27 4.84
N ALA A 52 -9.22 3.85 4.97
CA ALA A 52 -8.11 4.72 5.31
C ALA A 52 -7.80 5.73 4.20
N SER A 53 -7.31 6.91 4.61
CA SER A 53 -6.52 7.77 3.73
C SER A 53 -5.06 7.30 3.77
N VAL A 54 -4.46 7.00 2.64
CA VAL A 54 -3.05 6.58 2.55
C VAL A 54 -2.23 7.64 1.85
N SER A 55 -1.14 8.08 2.49
CA SER A 55 -0.08 8.87 1.86
C SER A 55 1.17 8.01 1.82
N ALA A 56 1.68 7.75 0.63
CA ALA A 56 2.85 6.91 0.46
C ALA A 56 4.05 7.69 -0.11
N TYR A 57 5.24 7.31 0.33
CA TYR A 57 6.51 7.86 -0.11
C TYR A 57 7.47 6.72 -0.45
N LEU A 58 7.98 6.71 -1.67
CA LEU A 58 8.94 5.70 -2.12
C LEU A 58 10.36 6.10 -1.67
N ILE A 59 10.95 5.30 -0.78
CA ILE A 59 12.28 5.55 -0.21
C ILE A 59 13.36 5.13 -1.20
N SER A 60 13.22 3.94 -1.81
CA SER A 60 14.19 3.39 -2.76
C SER A 60 13.52 2.46 -3.77
N GLY A 61 14.17 2.26 -4.92
CA GLY A 61 13.67 1.43 -6.02
C GLY A 61 12.65 2.15 -6.90
N THR A 62 11.89 1.36 -7.66
CA THR A 62 10.89 1.85 -8.62
C THR A 62 9.65 0.95 -8.57
N LEU A 63 8.47 1.55 -8.45
CA LEU A 63 7.19 0.82 -8.39
C LEU A 63 6.27 1.20 -9.55
N LEU A 64 5.51 0.23 -10.04
CA LEU A 64 4.31 0.49 -10.85
C LEU A 64 3.13 0.65 -9.91
N ASN A 65 2.38 1.74 -10.06
CA ASN A 65 1.20 2.06 -9.26
C ASN A 65 0.00 2.34 -10.15
N LYS A 66 -1.17 1.78 -9.81
CA LYS A 66 -2.45 2.13 -10.44
C LYS A 66 -3.55 2.18 -9.41
N MET A 67 -4.22 3.32 -9.35
CA MET A 67 -5.35 3.56 -8.47
C MET A 67 -6.63 3.61 -9.30
N ASN A 68 -7.65 2.86 -8.90
CA ASN A 68 -8.94 2.82 -9.58
C ASN A 68 -8.76 2.60 -11.10
N ASP A 69 -9.39 3.44 -11.93
CA ASP A 69 -9.25 3.39 -13.39
C ASP A 69 -8.26 4.44 -13.92
N ASP A 70 -7.49 5.10 -13.04
CA ASP A 70 -6.47 6.05 -13.46
C ASP A 70 -5.37 5.37 -14.27
N PRO A 71 -4.63 6.10 -15.13
CA PRO A 71 -3.48 5.54 -15.83
C PRO A 71 -2.45 4.98 -14.84
N MET A 72 -1.87 3.82 -15.17
CA MET A 72 -0.72 3.27 -14.45
C MET A 72 0.45 4.26 -14.50
N LYS A 73 1.13 4.43 -13.37
CA LYS A 73 2.30 5.31 -13.21
C LYS A 73 3.51 4.50 -12.77
N VAL A 74 4.67 4.92 -13.24
CA VAL A 74 5.96 4.50 -12.68
C VAL A 74 6.34 5.53 -11.62
N ILE A 75 6.57 5.08 -10.40
CA ILE A 75 7.00 5.90 -9.27
C ILE A 75 8.45 5.53 -8.97
N GLU A 76 9.33 6.51 -9.03
CA GLU A 76 10.75 6.37 -8.69
C GLU A 76 11.02 6.87 -7.26
N ALA A 77 12.18 6.52 -6.69
CA ALA A 77 12.57 6.96 -5.35
C ALA A 77 12.44 8.49 -5.18
N GLY A 78 11.87 8.91 -4.04
CA GLY A 78 11.45 10.29 -3.79
C GLY A 78 10.02 10.61 -4.25
N GLY A 79 9.40 9.75 -5.05
CA GLY A 79 8.03 9.88 -5.51
C GLY A 79 6.99 9.61 -4.41
N THR A 80 5.80 10.14 -4.60
CA THR A 80 4.66 10.01 -3.67
C THR A 80 3.38 9.74 -4.41
N TRP A 81 2.40 9.18 -3.69
CA TRP A 81 1.02 9.08 -4.14
C TRP A 81 0.06 9.12 -2.95
N TYR A 82 -1.21 9.36 -3.27
CA TYR A 82 -2.30 9.40 -2.31
C TYR A 82 -3.39 8.42 -2.73
N GLU A 83 -3.91 7.69 -1.75
CA GLU A 83 -5.06 6.81 -1.91
C GLU A 83 -6.18 7.33 -1.00
N ALA A 84 -7.25 7.81 -1.61
CA ALA A 84 -8.42 8.28 -0.88
C ALA A 84 -9.13 7.12 -0.15
N PRO A 85 -9.92 7.39 0.90
CA PRO A 85 -10.81 6.39 1.49
C PRO A 85 -11.63 5.64 0.44
N GLY A 86 -11.51 4.31 0.41
CA GLY A 86 -12.20 3.45 -0.55
C GLY A 86 -11.51 3.31 -1.91
N CYS A 87 -10.36 3.97 -2.13
CA CYS A 87 -9.52 3.79 -3.30
C CYS A 87 -9.15 2.31 -3.49
N HIS A 88 -9.23 1.86 -4.75
CA HIS A 88 -8.82 0.52 -5.16
C HIS A 88 -7.39 0.57 -5.72
N HIS A 89 -6.45 0.01 -4.98
CA HIS A 89 -5.06 -0.14 -5.44
C HIS A 89 -4.96 -1.37 -6.34
N ARG A 90 -4.95 -1.15 -7.66
CA ARG A 90 -5.05 -2.23 -8.67
C ARG A 90 -3.71 -2.79 -9.10
N ILE A 91 -2.67 -1.98 -9.13
CA ILE A 91 -1.31 -2.40 -9.50
C ILE A 91 -0.36 -1.81 -8.47
N SER A 92 0.44 -2.67 -7.86
CA SER A 92 1.45 -2.34 -6.87
C SER A 92 2.59 -3.33 -7.01
N ASP A 93 3.46 -3.04 -7.97
CA ASP A 93 4.51 -3.95 -8.42
C ASP A 93 5.87 -3.30 -8.27
N ASN A 94 6.86 -4.08 -7.83
CA ASN A 94 8.25 -3.74 -8.07
C ASN A 94 8.54 -3.85 -9.57
N ALA A 95 8.93 -2.73 -10.17
CA ALA A 95 9.23 -2.66 -11.60
C ALA A 95 10.56 -3.35 -11.96
N SER A 96 11.39 -3.68 -10.96
CA SER A 96 12.70 -4.31 -11.16
C SER A 96 12.65 -5.81 -10.88
N GLU A 97 13.25 -6.60 -11.78
CA GLU A 97 13.45 -8.04 -11.58
C GLU A 97 14.66 -8.37 -10.70
N THR A 98 15.55 -7.40 -10.44
CA THR A 98 16.83 -7.63 -9.76
C THR A 98 17.02 -6.81 -8.49
N GLU A 99 16.37 -5.64 -8.38
CA GLU A 99 16.55 -4.71 -7.27
C GLU A 99 15.31 -4.65 -6.38
N PRO A 100 15.45 -4.56 -5.04
CA PRO A 100 14.34 -4.36 -4.14
C PRO A 100 13.81 -2.92 -4.20
N ALA A 101 12.59 -2.72 -3.70
CA ALA A 101 12.01 -1.39 -3.49
C ALA A 101 11.48 -1.26 -2.05
N THR A 102 11.52 -0.05 -1.49
CA THR A 102 11.03 0.21 -0.13
C THR A 102 10.26 1.51 -0.09
N LEU A 103 9.06 1.48 0.48
CA LEU A 103 8.22 2.64 0.69
C LEU A 103 7.80 2.76 2.17
N MET A 104 7.38 3.95 2.56
CA MET A 104 6.59 4.19 3.76
C MET A 104 5.16 4.54 3.33
N ALA A 105 4.19 3.76 3.80
CA ALA A 105 2.77 4.06 3.69
C ALA A 105 2.27 4.61 5.03
N VAL A 106 1.70 5.80 5.02
CA VAL A 106 1.12 6.43 6.21
C VAL A 106 -0.39 6.44 6.04
N MET A 107 -1.08 5.77 6.96
CA MET A 107 -2.52 5.55 6.91
C MET A 107 -3.20 6.32 8.03
N VAL A 108 -4.32 6.98 7.74
CA VAL A 108 -5.23 7.52 8.75
C VAL A 108 -6.57 6.83 8.60
N LEU A 109 -7.01 6.14 9.64
CA LEU A 109 -8.25 5.36 9.67
C LEU A 109 -8.97 5.48 11.02
N ASP A 110 -10.21 4.98 11.08
CA ASP A 110 -10.97 4.96 12.32
C ASP A 110 -10.28 4.11 13.39
N SER A 111 -10.10 4.69 14.58
CA SER A 111 -9.50 4.01 15.72
C SER A 111 -10.27 2.76 16.09
N GLU A 112 -11.60 2.77 16.01
CA GLU A 112 -12.42 1.59 16.29
C GLU A 112 -12.08 0.42 15.35
N ILE A 113 -11.92 0.71 14.05
CA ILE A 113 -11.60 -0.31 13.05
C ILE A 113 -10.19 -0.88 13.31
N TYR A 114 -9.21 0.00 13.55
CA TYR A 114 -7.84 -0.45 13.80
C TYR A 114 -7.70 -1.20 15.14
N ASP A 115 -8.34 -0.72 16.20
CA ASP A 115 -8.31 -1.35 17.53
C ASP A 115 -8.94 -2.76 17.48
N ARG A 116 -9.94 -2.97 16.61
CA ARG A 116 -10.62 -4.27 16.42
C ARG A 116 -9.81 -5.23 15.56
N ASP A 117 -9.34 -4.79 14.39
CA ASP A 117 -8.85 -5.70 13.34
C ASP A 117 -7.32 -5.61 13.13
N GLY A 118 -6.64 -4.62 13.72
CA GLY A 118 -5.20 -4.42 13.62
C GLY A 118 -4.71 -4.36 12.17
N MET A 119 -3.72 -5.19 11.84
CA MET A 119 -3.18 -5.28 10.47
C MET A 119 -4.21 -5.67 9.42
N ALA A 120 -5.23 -6.47 9.78
CA ALA A 120 -6.26 -6.89 8.84
C ALA A 120 -7.17 -5.72 8.40
N ALA A 121 -7.24 -4.63 9.17
CA ALA A 121 -7.91 -3.40 8.72
C ALA A 121 -7.12 -2.66 7.63
N LEU A 122 -5.80 -2.83 7.59
CA LEU A 122 -4.94 -2.04 6.71
C LEU A 122 -4.88 -2.59 5.29
N LEU A 123 -5.13 -3.88 5.09
CA LEU A 123 -5.03 -4.54 3.79
C LEU A 123 -6.22 -5.47 3.56
N GLN A 124 -7.11 -5.07 2.66
CA GLN A 124 -8.29 -5.82 2.26
C GLN A 124 -8.09 -6.30 0.83
N ILE A 125 -7.54 -7.50 0.70
CA ILE A 125 -7.33 -8.15 -0.60
C ILE A 125 -8.70 -8.50 -1.19
N ASP A 126 -8.87 -8.19 -2.48
CA ASP A 126 -10.06 -8.51 -3.25
C ASP A 126 -10.29 -10.04 -3.26
N GLU A 127 -11.54 -10.47 -3.15
CA GLU A 127 -11.90 -11.88 -2.89
C GLU A 127 -11.37 -12.85 -3.95
N GLU A 128 -11.25 -12.40 -5.20
CA GLU A 128 -10.69 -13.16 -6.32
C GLU A 128 -9.21 -13.55 -6.11
N TYR A 129 -8.47 -12.82 -5.27
CA TYR A 129 -7.01 -12.98 -5.10
C TYR A 129 -6.60 -13.47 -3.71
N ARG A 130 -7.56 -13.96 -2.91
CA ARG A 130 -7.31 -14.51 -1.57
C ARG A 130 -6.83 -15.95 -1.59
#